data_AF-A0A228PZG6-F1
#
_entry.id   AF-A0A228PZG6-F1
#
_cell.length_a   1.000
_cell.length_b   1.000
_cell.length_c   1.000
_cell.angle_alpha   90.00
_cell.angle_beta   90.00
_cell.angle_gamma   90.00
#
_symmetry.space_group_name_H-M   'P 1'
#
loop_
_entity.id
_entity.type
_entity.pdbx_description
1 polymer ?
#
loop_
_entity_poly.entity_id
_entity_poly.type
_entity_poly.pdbx_seq_one_letter_code
_entity_poly.pdbx_strand_id
1 'polypeptide(L)'
;MTSLIRFRVRPVYHGSDLLVEVLDDHRAADFPDIAAILRDALHSVRLTHPDGLDDPQAASSQDRYFSYWAYARGHYEIDDDIWGWCVTAPVDNRAIVADIEQALLSTGKFVREAVDFGKFA
;
A
#
# COMPACT_ATOMS: atom_id res chain seq x y z
N MET A 1 -9.43 14.10 19.55
CA MET A 1 -10.04 13.33 18.46
C MET A 1 -8.95 13.13 17.43
N THR A 2 -8.46 11.91 17.28
CA THR A 2 -7.57 11.57 16.16
C THR A 2 -8.42 11.59 14.88
N SER A 3 -7.98 12.34 13.87
CA SER A 3 -8.58 12.28 12.54
C SER A 3 -8.37 10.90 11.93
N LEU A 4 -9.34 10.43 11.14
CA LEU A 4 -9.18 9.20 10.37
C LEU A 4 -8.12 9.40 9.28
N ILE A 5 -7.32 8.36 9.05
CA ILE A 5 -6.27 8.35 8.03
C ILE A 5 -6.92 8.15 6.66
N ARG A 6 -6.66 9.07 5.74
CA ARG A 6 -7.27 9.04 4.41
C ARG A 6 -6.45 8.18 3.46
N PHE A 7 -7.13 7.35 2.68
CA PHE A 7 -6.53 6.63 1.57
C PHE A 7 -7.45 6.64 0.36
N ARG A 8 -6.93 6.33 -0.82
CA ARG A 8 -7.71 6.16 -2.04
C ARG A 8 -7.32 4.90 -2.79
N VAL A 9 -8.29 4.33 -3.50
CA VAL A 9 -8.05 3.30 -4.51
C VAL A 9 -8.20 3.96 -5.87
N ARG A 10 -7.12 3.98 -6.64
CA ARG A 10 -7.08 4.63 -7.96
C ARG A 10 -6.24 3.86 -8.96
N PRO A 11 -6.36 4.14 -10.27
CA PRO A 11 -5.42 3.65 -11.26
C PRO A 11 -4.00 4.16 -11.00
N VAL A 12 -3.00 3.34 -11.35
CA VAL A 12 -1.62 3.77 -11.56
C VAL A 12 -1.58 4.77 -12.72
N TYR A 13 -0.59 5.66 -12.73
CA TYR A 13 -0.46 6.65 -13.80
C TYR A 13 -0.14 5.93 -15.13
N HIS A 14 -0.89 6.24 -16.20
CA HIS A 14 -0.80 5.58 -17.51
C HIS A 14 -0.96 4.05 -17.50
N GLY A 15 -1.68 3.48 -16.53
CA GLY A 15 -1.96 2.04 -16.50
C GLY A 15 -3.36 1.70 -16.00
N SER A 16 -3.77 0.45 -16.23
CA SER A 16 -5.07 -0.07 -15.83
C SER A 16 -5.11 -0.67 -14.43
N ASP A 17 -3.94 -0.91 -13.84
CA ASP A 17 -3.83 -1.49 -12.50
C ASP A 17 -4.21 -0.47 -11.44
N LEU A 18 -4.84 -0.95 -10.38
CA LEU A 18 -5.17 -0.16 -9.21
C LEU A 18 -4.03 -0.18 -8.21
N LEU A 19 -3.94 0.90 -7.44
CA LEU A 19 -3.13 0.99 -6.25
C LEU A 19 -3.97 1.55 -5.09
N VAL A 20 -3.58 1.18 -3.88
CA VAL A 20 -4.00 1.84 -2.64
C VAL A 20 -2.96 2.92 -2.33
N GLU A 21 -3.38 4.17 -2.14
CA GLU A 21 -2.49 5.28 -1.76
C GLU A 21 -2.99 5.92 -0.48
N VAL A 22 -2.09 6.06 0.48
CA VAL A 22 -2.32 6.81 1.71
C VAL A 22 -2.03 8.28 1.46
N LEU A 23 -2.95 9.14 1.90
CA LEU A 23 -2.95 10.58 1.60
C LEU A 23 -2.47 11.44 2.78
N ASP A 24 -2.27 10.82 3.95
CA ASP A 24 -1.81 11.50 5.15
C ASP A 24 -0.33 11.21 5.40
N ASP A 25 0.29 12.01 6.27
CA ASP A 25 1.72 11.91 6.58
C ASP A 25 2.04 10.59 7.30
N HIS A 26 2.46 9.59 6.52
CA HIS A 26 2.82 8.27 7.01
C HIS A 26 4.11 8.26 7.87
N ARG A 27 4.81 9.39 7.96
CA ARG A 27 6.03 9.58 8.76
C ARG A 27 5.75 10.21 10.12
N ALA A 28 4.51 10.60 10.39
CA ALA A 28 4.12 11.11 11.70
C ALA A 28 4.41 10.05 12.78
N ALA A 29 4.88 10.48 13.96
CA ALA A 29 5.34 9.57 15.01
C ALA A 29 4.23 8.63 15.55
N ASP A 30 2.98 9.03 15.42
CA ASP A 30 1.79 8.28 15.80
C ASP A 30 1.11 7.57 14.62
N PHE A 31 1.71 7.63 13.42
CA PHE A 31 1.19 6.96 12.25
C PHE A 31 1.27 5.43 12.43
N PRO A 32 0.19 4.68 12.14
CA PRO A 32 0.18 3.24 12.32
C PRO A 32 1.07 2.54 11.31
N ASP A 33 1.74 1.47 11.74
CA ASP A 33 2.49 0.57 10.87
C ASP A 33 1.51 -0.20 9.96
N ILE A 34 1.38 0.26 8.71
CA ILE A 34 0.47 -0.35 7.74
C ILE A 34 0.96 -1.75 7.33
N ALA A 35 2.27 -1.96 7.22
CA ALA A 35 2.81 -3.27 6.87
C ALA A 35 2.43 -4.31 7.93
N ALA A 36 2.50 -3.95 9.22
CA ALA A 36 2.03 -4.79 10.31
C ALA A 36 0.52 -5.03 10.27
N ILE A 37 -0.29 -3.99 9.98
CA ILE A 37 -1.74 -4.13 9.82
C ILE A 37 -2.08 -5.13 8.72
N LEU A 38 -1.46 -4.99 7.54
CA LEU A 38 -1.72 -5.87 6.40
C LEU A 38 -1.22 -7.29 6.66
N ARG A 39 -0.04 -7.44 7.27
CA ARG A 39 0.47 -8.72 7.73
C ARG A 39 -0.53 -9.44 8.63
N ASP A 40 -1.07 -8.74 9.62
CA ASP A 40 -1.95 -9.35 10.61
C ASP A 40 -3.34 -9.65 10.02
N ALA A 41 -3.89 -8.74 9.23
CA ALA A 41 -5.23 -8.89 8.63
C ALA A 41 -5.29 -9.91 7.50
N LEU A 42 -4.25 -9.99 6.66
CA LEU A 42 -4.19 -10.89 5.51
C LEU A 42 -3.40 -12.16 5.78
N HIS A 43 -2.80 -12.28 6.97
CA HIS A 43 -1.82 -13.32 7.32
C HIS A 43 -0.65 -13.36 6.34
N SER A 44 -0.19 -12.19 5.90
CA SER A 44 0.87 -12.08 4.92
C SER A 44 2.23 -12.44 5.51
N VAL A 45 3.12 -12.94 4.66
CA VAL A 45 4.52 -13.18 4.97
C VAL A 45 5.37 -12.34 4.04
N ARG A 46 6.39 -11.68 4.60
CA ARG A 46 7.36 -10.93 3.83
C ARG A 46 8.26 -11.88 3.06
N LEU A 47 8.45 -11.63 1.77
CA LEU A 47 9.35 -12.36 0.89
C LEU A 47 10.47 -11.44 0.40
N THR A 48 11.53 -12.03 -0.16
CA THR A 48 12.53 -11.29 -0.93
C THR A 48 11.88 -10.70 -2.18
N HIS A 49 12.21 -9.45 -2.49
CA HIS A 49 11.70 -8.79 -3.67
C HIS A 49 12.20 -9.49 -4.96
N PRO A 50 11.35 -9.83 -5.94
CA PRO A 50 11.78 -10.54 -7.14
C PRO A 50 12.82 -9.78 -7.96
N ASP A 51 12.70 -8.45 -7.98
CA ASP A 51 13.66 -7.56 -8.65
C ASP A 51 14.80 -7.03 -7.74
N GLY A 52 14.90 -7.53 -6.51
CA GLY A 52 15.94 -7.12 -5.55
C GLY A 52 15.81 -5.67 -5.05
N LEU A 53 14.61 -5.08 -5.10
CA LEU A 53 14.37 -3.69 -4.66
C LEU A 53 14.33 -3.52 -3.13
N ASP A 54 14.35 -4.60 -2.37
CA ASP A 54 14.38 -4.61 -0.91
C ASP A 54 15.81 -4.53 -0.32
N ASP A 55 16.82 -4.25 -1.15
CA ASP A 55 18.19 -3.98 -0.71
C ASP A 55 18.23 -2.69 0.16
N PRO A 56 18.65 -2.79 1.45
CA PRO A 56 18.76 -1.64 2.32
C PRO A 56 19.65 -0.51 1.78
N GLN A 57 20.67 -0.84 0.99
CA GLN A 57 21.59 0.13 0.41
C GLN A 57 20.92 0.91 -0.73
N ALA A 58 20.12 0.23 -1.56
CA ALA A 58 19.31 0.87 -2.59
C ALA A 58 18.23 1.76 -1.95
N ALA A 59 17.52 1.25 -0.95
CA ALA A 59 16.45 1.97 -0.28
C ALA A 59 16.94 3.27 0.39
N SER A 60 18.07 3.20 1.09
CA SER A 60 18.68 4.37 1.73
C SER A 60 19.17 5.42 0.74
N SER A 61 19.55 5.03 -0.49
CA SER A 61 20.01 5.98 -1.51
C SER A 61 18.87 6.71 -2.23
N GLN A 62 17.66 6.16 -2.16
CA GLN A 62 16.48 6.64 -2.89
C GLN A 62 15.42 7.25 -1.96
N ASP A 63 15.62 7.20 -0.64
CA ASP A 63 14.60 7.53 0.37
C ASP A 63 13.25 6.84 0.10
N ARG A 64 13.33 5.59 -0.36
CA ARG A 64 12.20 4.78 -0.83
C ARG A 64 12.41 3.33 -0.45
N TYR A 65 11.46 2.75 0.25
CA TYR A 65 11.54 1.39 0.77
C TYR A 65 10.49 0.51 0.12
N PHE A 66 10.95 -0.51 -0.62
CA PHE A 66 10.09 -1.53 -1.16
C PHE A 66 10.05 -2.75 -0.24
N SER A 67 8.86 -3.33 -0.10
CA SER A 67 8.71 -4.64 0.51
C SER A 67 7.68 -5.49 -0.20
N TYR A 68 8.02 -6.76 -0.41
CA TYR A 68 7.19 -7.71 -1.13
C TYR A 68 6.56 -8.72 -0.16
N TRP A 69 5.28 -8.98 -0.32
CA TRP A 69 4.48 -9.76 0.62
C TRP A 69 3.63 -10.78 -0.11
N ALA A 70 3.53 -11.98 0.45
CA ALA A 70 2.66 -13.05 -0.02
C ALA A 70 1.58 -13.36 1.00
N TYR A 71 0.38 -13.66 0.54
CA TYR A 71 -0.72 -14.17 1.36
C TYR A 71 -1.54 -15.20 0.56
N ALA A 72 -2.59 -15.75 1.17
CA ALA A 72 -3.34 -16.89 0.61
C ALA A 72 -3.87 -16.68 -0.82
N ARG A 73 -4.09 -15.44 -1.25
CA ARG A 73 -4.69 -15.12 -2.55
C ARG A 73 -3.71 -14.47 -3.55
N GLY A 74 -2.46 -14.26 -3.18
CA GLY A 74 -1.47 -13.70 -4.09
C GLY A 74 -0.39 -12.90 -3.39
N HIS A 75 0.13 -11.90 -4.09
CA HIS A 75 1.25 -11.09 -3.64
C HIS A 75 0.95 -9.61 -3.84
N TYR A 76 1.52 -8.79 -2.99
CA TYR A 76 1.48 -7.35 -3.11
C TYR A 76 2.82 -6.73 -2.73
N GLU A 77 3.05 -5.53 -3.22
CA GLU A 77 4.22 -4.73 -2.94
C GLU A 77 3.78 -3.49 -2.19
N ILE A 78 4.50 -3.18 -1.11
CA ILE A 78 4.42 -1.88 -0.45
C ILE A 78 5.59 -1.04 -0.95
N ASP A 79 5.24 0.14 -1.42
CA ASP A 79 6.13 1.21 -1.83
C ASP A 79 5.99 2.35 -0.83
N ASP A 80 6.97 2.46 0.06
CA ASP A 80 7.04 3.44 1.12
C ASP A 80 8.11 4.49 0.77
N ASP A 81 7.69 5.54 0.05
CA ASP A 81 8.54 6.65 -0.34
C ASP A 81 8.30 7.89 0.54
N ILE A 82 9.30 8.76 0.65
CA ILE A 82 9.23 10.00 1.46
C ILE A 82 8.00 10.90 1.21
N TRP A 83 7.41 10.85 0.02
CA TRP A 83 6.26 11.61 -0.45
C TRP A 83 4.94 10.83 -0.46
N GLY A 84 4.97 9.50 -0.38
CA GLY A 84 3.79 8.68 -0.58
C GLY A 84 3.97 7.24 -0.15
N TRP A 85 2.88 6.69 0.38
CA TRP A 85 2.80 5.29 0.77
C TRP A 85 1.75 4.58 -0.10
N CYS A 86 2.19 3.63 -0.91
CA CYS A 86 1.36 2.93 -1.88
C CYS A 86 1.42 1.41 -1.71
N VAL A 87 0.32 0.72 -2.00
CA VAL A 87 0.31 -0.74 -2.20
C VAL A 87 -0.15 -1.06 -3.61
N THR A 88 0.61 -1.91 -4.29
CA THR A 88 0.30 -2.42 -5.61
C THR A 88 0.26 -3.95 -5.60
N ALA A 89 -0.40 -4.53 -6.59
CA ALA A 89 -0.45 -5.96 -6.79
C ALA A 89 -0.35 -6.27 -8.29
N PRO A 90 0.69 -6.98 -8.76
CA PRO A 90 0.94 -7.18 -10.19
C PRO A 90 0.03 -8.25 -10.82
N VAL A 91 -0.53 -9.15 -10.01
CA VAL A 91 -1.42 -10.24 -10.45
C VAL A 91 -2.70 -10.20 -9.63
N ASP A 92 -3.85 -10.48 -10.25
CA ASP A 92 -5.17 -10.41 -9.61
C ASP A 92 -5.45 -9.07 -8.91
N ASN A 93 -4.89 -8.00 -9.48
CA ASN A 93 -4.79 -6.66 -8.91
C ASN A 93 -6.06 -6.18 -8.22
N ARG A 94 -7.22 -6.23 -8.91
CA ARG A 94 -8.50 -5.76 -8.35
C ARG A 94 -8.91 -6.51 -7.08
N ALA A 95 -8.72 -7.83 -7.05
CA ALA A 95 -9.10 -8.65 -5.91
C ALA A 95 -8.18 -8.39 -4.71
N ILE A 96 -6.88 -8.30 -4.96
CA ILE A 96 -5.89 -8.04 -3.90
C ILE A 96 -6.05 -6.62 -3.34
N VAL A 97 -6.26 -5.62 -4.21
CA VAL A 97 -6.55 -4.24 -3.79
C VAL A 97 -7.82 -4.15 -2.95
N ALA A 98 -8.86 -4.90 -3.29
CA ALA A 98 -10.08 -4.97 -2.47
C ALA A 98 -9.83 -5.59 -1.09
N ASP A 99 -8.98 -6.61 -1.00
CA ASP A 99 -8.60 -7.21 0.28
C ASP A 99 -7.80 -6.24 1.15
N ILE A 100 -6.85 -5.50 0.56
CA ILE A 100 -6.07 -4.46 1.25
C ILE A 100 -6.99 -3.33 1.73
N GLU A 101 -7.89 -2.85 0.86
CA GLU A 101 -8.89 -1.85 1.22
C GLU A 101 -9.70 -2.30 2.45
N GLN A 102 -10.21 -3.53 2.42
CA GLN A 102 -11.00 -4.08 3.52
C GLN A 102 -10.19 -4.23 4.80
N ALA A 103 -8.92 -4.64 4.69
CA ALA A 103 -8.00 -4.74 5.82
C ALA A 103 -7.81 -3.37 6.51
N LEU A 104 -7.54 -2.31 5.74
CA LEU A 104 -7.38 -0.95 6.26
C LEU A 104 -8.67 -0.45 6.94
N LEU A 105 -9.81 -0.58 6.26
CA LEU A 105 -11.12 -0.13 6.78
C LEU A 105 -11.51 -0.85 8.07
N SER A 106 -11.20 -2.15 8.18
CA SER A 106 -11.55 -2.96 9.36
C SER A 106 -10.90 -2.48 10.67
N THR A 107 -9.80 -1.74 10.58
CA THR A 107 -9.13 -1.18 11.76
C THR A 107 -9.91 -0.04 12.42
N GLY A 108 -10.87 0.57 11.70
CA GLY A 108 -11.56 1.78 12.12
C GLY A 108 -10.67 3.04 12.16
N LYS A 109 -9.40 2.95 11.74
CA LYS A 109 -8.46 4.08 11.69
C LYS A 109 -8.42 4.77 10.32
N PHE A 110 -8.85 4.07 9.27
CA PHE A 110 -8.77 4.52 7.88
C PHE A 110 -10.13 4.86 7.30
N VAL A 111 -10.15 5.81 6.37
CA VAL A 111 -11.31 6.16 5.56
C VAL A 111 -10.92 6.27 4.08
N ARG A 112 -11.77 5.70 3.21
CA ARG A 112 -11.58 5.79 1.76
C ARG A 112 -12.12 7.12 1.24
N GLU A 113 -11.28 7.85 0.51
CA GLU A 113 -11.71 8.97 -0.33
C GLU A 113 -12.16 8.48 -1.71
N ALA A 114 -13.19 9.14 -2.25
CA ALA A 114 -13.67 8.89 -3.60
C ALA A 114 -12.65 9.43 -4.63
N VAL A 115 -12.48 8.67 -5.71
CA VAL A 115 -11.58 9.04 -6.81
C VAL A 115 -12.39 9.28 -8.06
N ASP A 116 -12.07 10.38 -8.76
CA ASP A 116 -12.54 10.61 -10.12
C ASP A 116 -11.62 9.89 -11.10
N PHE A 117 -12.08 8.73 -11.57
CA PHE A 117 -11.34 7.89 -12.51
C PHE A 117 -11.13 8.57 -13.88
N GLY A 118 -11.95 9.56 -14.23
CA GLY A 118 -11.80 10.32 -15.49
C GLY A 118 -10.52 11.14 -15.58
N LYS A 119 -9.82 11.36 -14.45
CA LYS A 119 -8.54 12.08 -14.39
C LYS A 119 -7.32 11.20 -14.72
N PHE A 120 -7.52 9.91 -14.90
CA PHE A 120 -6.45 8.92 -15.14
C PHE A 120 -6.54 8.28 -16.54
N ALA A 121 -7.45 8.76 -17.38
CA ALA A 121 -7.68 8.31 -18.76
C ALA A 121 -6.89 9.14 -19.77
#